data_AF-A0A2Z2KHN2-F1
#
_entry.id   AF-A0A2Z2KHN2-F1
#
_cell.length_a   1.000
_cell.length_b   1.000
_cell.length_c   1.000
_cell.angle_alpha   90.00
_cell.angle_beta   90.00
_cell.angle_gamma   90.00
#
_symmetry.space_group_name_H-M   'P 1'
#
loop_
_entity.id
_entity.type
_entity.pdbx_description
1 polymer ?
#
loop_
_entity_poly.entity_id
_entity_poly.type
_entity_poly.pdbx_seq_one_letter_code
_entity_poly.pdbx_strand_id
1 'polypeptide(L)'
;MRLIDTFSIKMAQWLVGDYPDEMPSFVQTKYSVKFIITNIIPIVSLIIIALITGDYLEYAKAAIPFVILRQFSGGYHIKNADICVIVSISLIYLIVNYSYLLYDHHKVILLVSIMMCLIYSPSKIASKTIVKKENHFIFKVISVAIIIICILIFDIIISTSIFIQSLLLFHIPLREVKRDED
;
A
#
# COMPACT_ATOMS: atom_id res chain seq x y z
N MET A 1 -17.21 12.60 7.53
CA MET A 1 -16.34 12.64 8.72
C MET A 1 -15.10 11.80 8.42
N ARG A 2 -13.87 12.30 8.65
CA ARG A 2 -12.64 11.53 8.40
C ARG A 2 -12.13 10.96 9.73
N LEU A 3 -12.45 9.70 10.00
CA LEU A 3 -12.33 9.12 11.34
C LEU A 3 -10.86 8.99 11.77
N ILE A 4 -10.00 8.47 10.89
CA ILE A 4 -8.56 8.37 11.13
C ILE A 4 -7.94 9.76 11.32
N ASP A 5 -8.36 10.77 10.55
CA ASP A 5 -7.83 12.14 10.69
C ASP A 5 -8.19 12.73 12.07
N THR A 6 -9.44 12.59 12.52
CA THR A 6 -9.87 13.06 13.84
C THR A 6 -9.15 12.34 14.96
N PHE A 7 -9.01 11.02 14.87
CA PHE A 7 -8.29 10.24 15.86
C PHE A 7 -6.80 10.62 15.92
N SER A 8 -6.17 10.79 14.76
CA SER A 8 -4.75 11.19 14.67
C SER A 8 -4.50 12.57 15.30
N ILE A 9 -5.44 13.51 15.15
CA ILE A 9 -5.36 14.82 15.81
C ILE A 9 -5.44 14.67 17.33
N LYS A 10 -6.45 13.96 17.83
CA LYS A 10 -6.63 13.77 19.28
C LYS A 10 -5.44 13.08 19.92
N MET A 11 -4.92 12.03 19.28
CA MET A 11 -3.78 11.29 19.81
C MET A 11 -2.49 12.11 19.76
N ALA A 12 -2.27 12.91 18.71
CA ALA A 12 -1.12 13.80 18.63
C ALA A 12 -1.20 14.96 19.65
N GLN A 13 -2.40 15.48 19.92
CA GLN A 13 -2.60 16.49 20.97
C GLN A 13 -2.29 15.93 22.34
N TRP A 14 -2.76 14.71 22.63
CA TRP A 14 -2.47 14.03 23.89
C TRP A 14 -0.97 13.75 24.06
N LEU A 15 -0.31 13.15 23.05
CA LEU A 15 1.12 12.81 23.14
C LEU A 15 2.02 14.04 23.30
N VAL A 16 1.82 15.08 22.48
CA VAL A 16 2.66 16.29 22.55
C VAL A 16 2.36 17.10 23.82
N GLY A 17 1.12 17.02 24.34
CA GLY A 17 0.75 17.70 25.57
C GLY A 17 1.34 17.05 26.82
N ASP A 18 1.41 15.73 26.87
CA ASP A 18 1.87 14.98 28.05
C ASP A 18 3.39 14.73 28.02
N TYR A 19 4.01 14.68 26.83
CA TYR A 19 5.43 14.40 26.63
C TYR A 19 6.12 15.43 25.70
N PRO A 20 6.15 16.73 26.06
CA PRO A 20 6.61 17.79 25.16
C PRO A 20 8.11 17.71 24.81
N ASP A 21 8.95 17.20 25.71
CA ASP A 21 10.41 17.10 25.50
C ASP A 21 10.83 15.86 24.69
N GLU A 22 9.98 14.82 24.67
CA GLU A 22 10.25 13.57 23.95
C GLU A 22 9.64 13.56 22.55
N MET A 23 8.52 14.26 22.38
CA MET A 23 7.78 14.22 21.13
C MET A 23 8.28 15.26 20.12
N PRO A 24 8.34 14.89 18.83
CA PRO A 24 8.52 15.87 17.77
C PRO A 24 7.34 16.85 17.67
N SER A 25 7.43 17.81 16.75
CA SER A 25 6.36 18.79 16.53
C SER A 25 4.98 18.13 16.31
N PHE A 26 3.91 18.80 16.73
CA PHE A 26 2.54 18.32 16.56
C PHE A 26 2.23 17.82 15.14
N VAL A 27 2.73 18.53 14.12
CA VAL A 27 2.55 18.17 12.71
C VAL A 27 3.22 16.83 12.39
N GLN A 28 4.45 16.62 12.85
CA GLN A 28 5.19 15.38 12.65
C GLN A 28 4.54 14.23 13.41
N THR A 29 4.18 14.44 14.68
CA THR A 29 3.50 13.44 15.51
C THR A 29 2.16 13.02 14.90
N LYS A 30 1.33 13.97 14.48
CA LYS A 30 0.07 13.69 13.78
C LYS A 30 0.29 12.87 12.50
N TYR A 31 1.30 13.21 11.71
CA TYR A 31 1.63 12.46 10.50
C TYR A 31 2.05 11.02 10.81
N SER A 32 2.94 10.83 11.77
CA SER A 32 3.43 9.51 12.19
C SER A 32 2.31 8.64 12.74
N VAL A 33 1.46 9.20 13.60
CA VAL A 33 0.28 8.52 14.12
C VAL A 33 -0.65 8.07 12.98
N LYS A 34 -0.97 8.99 12.07
CA LYS A 34 -1.82 8.68 10.92
C LYS A 34 -1.21 7.55 10.07
N PHE A 35 0.09 7.62 9.81
CA PHE A 35 0.82 6.60 9.06
C PHE A 35 0.74 5.22 9.73
N ILE A 36 1.00 5.15 11.04
CA ILE A 36 0.92 3.91 11.82
C ILE A 36 -0.48 3.31 11.72
N ILE A 37 -1.52 4.11 11.98
CA ILE A 37 -2.91 3.66 11.93
C ILE A 37 -3.26 3.10 10.55
N THR A 38 -2.90 3.83 9.48
CA THR A 38 -3.22 3.42 8.11
C THR A 38 -2.52 2.15 7.65
N ASN A 39 -1.42 1.75 8.31
CA ASN A 39 -0.71 0.52 7.99
C ASN A 39 -1.10 -0.64 8.92
N ILE A 40 -1.35 -0.38 10.20
CA ILE A 40 -1.71 -1.43 11.18
C ILE A 40 -3.16 -1.88 11.02
N ILE A 41 -4.12 -0.97 10.83
CA ILE A 41 -5.54 -1.35 10.74
C ILE A 41 -5.81 -2.37 9.62
N PRO A 42 -5.29 -2.20 8.39
CA PRO A 42 -5.46 -3.21 7.35
C PRO A 42 -4.92 -4.59 7.74
N ILE A 43 -3.72 -4.65 8.34
CA ILE A 43 -3.09 -5.92 8.74
C ILE A 43 -3.94 -6.63 9.80
N VAL A 44 -4.34 -5.92 10.85
CA VAL A 44 -5.17 -6.48 11.93
C VAL A 44 -6.51 -6.95 11.38
N SER A 45 -7.14 -6.16 10.50
CA SER A 45 -8.41 -6.53 9.85
C SER A 45 -8.26 -7.80 9.01
N LEU A 46 -7.18 -7.95 8.25
CA LEU A 46 -6.93 -9.14 7.44
C LEU A 46 -6.65 -10.38 8.29
N ILE A 47 -5.97 -10.24 9.43
CA ILE A 47 -5.78 -11.35 10.38
C ILE A 47 -7.14 -11.80 10.93
N ILE A 48 -8.00 -10.86 11.32
CA ILE A 48 -9.35 -11.18 11.82
C ILE A 48 -10.15 -11.90 10.74
N ILE A 49 -10.12 -11.41 9.50
CA ILE A 49 -10.81 -12.06 8.38
C ILE A 49 -10.28 -13.48 8.16
N ALA A 50 -8.96 -13.67 8.13
CA ALA A 50 -8.35 -14.98 7.96
C ALA A 50 -8.71 -15.96 9.09
N LEU A 51 -8.82 -15.47 10.33
CA LEU A 51 -9.31 -16.25 11.48
C LEU A 51 -10.78 -16.68 11.32
N ILE A 52 -11.61 -15.82 10.73
CA ILE A 52 -13.03 -16.11 10.51
C ILE A 52 -13.22 -17.10 9.34
N THR A 53 -12.48 -16.94 8.24
CA THR A 53 -12.64 -17.81 7.06
C THR A 53 -11.85 -19.11 7.15
N GLY A 54 -10.75 -19.14 7.92
CA GLY A 54 -9.84 -20.27 8.04
C GLY A 54 -8.71 -20.29 7.00
N ASP A 55 -8.67 -19.32 6.06
CA ASP A 55 -7.76 -19.31 4.90
C ASP A 55 -6.44 -18.56 5.19
N TYR A 56 -5.78 -18.91 6.29
CA TYR A 56 -4.60 -18.19 6.79
C TYR A 56 -3.49 -18.06 5.74
N LEU A 57 -3.24 -19.14 5.00
CA LEU A 57 -2.16 -19.20 4.02
C LEU A 57 -2.49 -18.36 2.78
N GLU A 58 -3.74 -18.34 2.36
CA GLU A 58 -4.23 -17.61 1.20
C GLU A 58 -4.16 -16.11 1.46
N TYR A 59 -4.61 -15.65 2.63
CA TYR A 59 -4.47 -14.25 3.04
C TYR A 59 -3.00 -13.84 3.19
N ALA A 60 -2.13 -14.72 3.71
CA ALA A 60 -0.69 -14.44 3.77
C ALA A 60 -0.07 -14.34 2.36
N LYS A 61 -0.39 -15.29 1.47
CA LYS A 61 0.03 -15.28 0.05
C LYS A 61 -0.45 -14.04 -0.68
N ALA A 62 -1.59 -13.48 -0.32
CA ALA A 62 -2.07 -12.24 -0.91
C ALA A 62 -1.40 -11.00 -0.31
N ALA A 63 -1.40 -10.88 1.02
CA ALA A 63 -0.98 -9.69 1.73
C ALA A 63 0.54 -9.44 1.64
N ILE A 64 1.37 -10.48 1.79
CA ILE A 64 2.83 -10.35 1.82
C ILE A 64 3.38 -9.73 0.52
N PRO A 65 3.16 -10.31 -0.67
CA PRO A 65 3.68 -9.73 -1.91
C PRO A 65 3.06 -8.36 -2.20
N PHE A 66 1.79 -8.15 -1.87
CA PHE A 66 1.12 -6.85 -2.04
C PHE A 66 1.80 -5.75 -1.20
N VAL A 67 1.96 -5.98 0.10
CA VAL A 67 2.56 -5.01 1.05
C VAL A 67 4.03 -4.76 0.74
N ILE A 68 4.80 -5.83 0.53
CA ILE A 68 6.23 -5.72 0.22
C ILE A 68 6.43 -4.96 -1.09
N LEU A 69 5.73 -5.34 -2.16
CA LEU A 69 5.86 -4.65 -3.43
C LEU A 69 5.43 -3.18 -3.30
N ARG A 70 4.35 -2.89 -2.57
CA ARG A 70 3.88 -1.50 -2.33
C ARG A 70 4.89 -0.65 -1.58
N GLN A 71 5.61 -1.22 -0.62
CA GLN A 71 6.65 -0.52 0.13
C GLN A 71 7.76 0.01 -0.78
N PHE A 72 8.18 -0.77 -1.78
CA PHE A 72 9.30 -0.42 -2.65
C PHE A 72 8.88 0.25 -3.96
N SER A 73 7.72 -0.11 -4.51
CA SER A 73 7.22 0.43 -5.78
C SER A 73 6.37 1.69 -5.62
N GLY A 74 5.84 1.93 -4.41
CA GLY A 74 4.87 3.00 -4.14
C GLY A 74 3.46 2.61 -4.59
N GLY A 75 2.69 3.60 -5.06
CA GLY A 75 1.33 3.38 -5.55
C GLY A 75 0.41 4.58 -5.31
N TYR A 76 -0.84 4.45 -5.76
CA TYR A 76 -1.85 5.49 -5.62
C TYR A 76 -2.16 5.77 -4.16
N HIS A 77 -1.82 6.98 -3.70
CA HIS A 77 -2.16 7.42 -2.35
C HIS A 77 -3.50 8.16 -2.37
N ILE A 78 -4.55 7.48 -1.93
CA ILE A 78 -5.86 8.10 -1.72
C ILE A 78 -5.70 9.19 -0.65
N LYS A 79 -6.20 10.41 -0.92
CA LYS A 79 -6.12 11.55 0.02
C LYS A 79 -6.83 11.27 1.34
N ASN A 80 -7.87 10.43 1.29
CA ASN A 80 -8.62 9.97 2.46
C ASN A 80 -8.02 8.65 3.00
N ALA A 81 -7.53 8.69 4.23
CA ALA A 81 -6.96 7.54 4.93
C ALA A 81 -8.00 6.43 5.19
N ASP A 82 -9.25 6.80 5.53
CA ASP A 82 -10.30 5.82 5.81
C ASP A 82 -10.60 4.98 4.56
N ILE A 83 -10.72 5.66 3.42
CA ILE A 83 -10.94 5.00 2.12
C ILE A 83 -9.73 4.14 1.75
N CYS A 84 -8.51 4.60 2.02
CA CYS A 84 -7.30 3.81 1.76
C CYS A 84 -7.29 2.50 2.52
N VAL A 85 -7.68 2.52 3.80
CA VAL A 85 -7.77 1.32 4.65
C VAL A 85 -8.84 0.38 4.10
N ILE A 86 -10.05 0.88 3.84
CA ILE A 86 -11.15 0.08 3.32
C ILE A 86 -10.77 -0.56 1.97
N VAL A 87 -10.26 0.23 1.02
CA VAL A 87 -9.86 -0.28 -0.29
C VAL A 87 -8.75 -1.33 -0.15
N SER A 88 -7.76 -1.12 0.72
CA SER A 88 -6.67 -2.08 0.88
C SER A 88 -7.16 -3.43 1.44
N ILE A 89 -8.06 -3.41 2.43
CA ILE A 89 -8.68 -4.62 2.98
C ILE A 89 -9.54 -5.31 1.91
N SER A 90 -10.41 -4.55 1.22
CA SER A 90 -11.29 -5.08 0.19
C SER A 90 -10.52 -5.69 -0.97
N LEU A 91 -9.42 -5.07 -1.42
CA LEU A 91 -8.61 -5.62 -2.50
C LEU A 91 -8.01 -6.97 -2.12
N ILE A 92 -7.40 -7.10 -0.94
CA ILE A 92 -6.84 -8.38 -0.50
C ILE A 92 -7.92 -9.45 -0.34
N TYR A 93 -9.06 -9.10 0.26
CA TYR A 93 -10.21 -10.00 0.37
C TYR A 93 -10.66 -10.49 -1.01
N LEU A 94 -10.81 -9.57 -1.97
CA LEU A 94 -11.21 -9.92 -3.34
C LEU A 94 -10.17 -10.79 -4.04
N ILE A 95 -8.88 -10.53 -3.84
CA ILE A 95 -7.80 -11.35 -4.40
C ILE A 95 -7.93 -12.79 -3.90
N VAL A 96 -8.03 -12.99 -2.59
CA VAL A 96 -8.13 -14.34 -1.99
C VAL A 96 -9.35 -15.10 -2.52
N ASN A 97 -10.51 -14.43 -2.58
CA ASN A 97 -11.77 -15.10 -2.91
C ASN A 97 -12.03 -15.23 -4.42
N TYR A 98 -11.40 -14.41 -5.28
CA TYR A 98 -11.74 -14.34 -6.70
C TYR A 98 -10.54 -14.46 -7.66
N SER A 99 -9.32 -14.71 -7.19
CA SER A 99 -8.16 -14.89 -8.08
C SER A 99 -8.31 -16.07 -9.04
N TYR A 100 -9.12 -17.07 -8.70
CA TYR A 100 -9.38 -18.23 -9.56
C TYR A 100 -9.99 -17.84 -10.92
N LEU A 101 -10.71 -16.71 -10.99
CA LEU A 101 -11.28 -16.20 -12.24
C LEU A 101 -10.22 -15.75 -13.25
N LEU A 102 -8.97 -15.55 -12.80
CA LEU A 102 -7.85 -15.11 -13.64
C LEU A 102 -6.89 -16.26 -14.00
N TYR A 103 -7.21 -17.50 -13.63
CA TYR A 103 -6.32 -18.64 -13.80
C TYR A 103 -5.91 -18.87 -15.27
N ASP A 104 -6.86 -18.83 -16.19
CA ASP A 104 -6.59 -19.00 -17.64
C ASP A 104 -5.75 -17.86 -18.23
N HIS A 105 -5.67 -16.73 -17.53
CA HIS A 105 -4.95 -15.53 -17.94
C HIS A 105 -3.70 -15.28 -17.09
N HIS A 106 -3.24 -16.27 -16.33
CA HIS A 106 -2.14 -16.15 -15.37
C HIS A 106 -0.85 -15.60 -16.00
N LYS A 107 -0.47 -16.06 -17.21
CA LYS A 107 0.72 -15.55 -17.91
C LYS A 107 0.58 -14.09 -18.34
N VAL A 108 -0.63 -13.67 -18.75
CA VAL A 108 -0.91 -12.32 -19.20
C VAL A 108 -0.84 -11.34 -18.03
N ILE A 109 -1.45 -11.67 -16.89
CA ILE A 109 -1.40 -10.79 -15.70
C ILE A 109 0.04 -10.58 -15.22
N LEU A 110 0.90 -11.60 -15.29
CA LEU A 110 2.31 -11.49 -14.91
C LEU A 110 3.09 -10.58 -15.86
N LEU A 111 2.91 -10.76 -17.18
CA LEU A 111 3.56 -9.92 -18.19
C LEU A 111 3.19 -8.44 -17.99
N VAL A 112 1.89 -8.16 -17.82
CA VAL A 112 1.40 -6.79 -17.60
C VAL A 112 1.95 -6.22 -16.29
N SER A 113 2.05 -7.02 -15.23
CA SER A 113 2.60 -6.59 -13.94
C SER A 113 4.05 -6.13 -14.06
N ILE A 114 4.87 -6.89 -14.78
CA ILE A 114 6.29 -6.54 -15.03
C ILE A 114 6.35 -5.23 -15.82
N MET A 115 5.57 -5.10 -16.90
CA MET A 115 5.55 -3.88 -17.71
C MET A 115 5.16 -2.66 -16.89
N MET A 116 4.09 -2.76 -16.10
CA MET A 116 3.64 -1.68 -15.21
C MET A 116 4.72 -1.28 -14.21
N CYS A 117 5.39 -2.25 -13.59
CA CYS A 117 6.45 -1.96 -12.62
C CYS A 117 7.68 -1.33 -13.30
N LEU A 118 8.10 -1.78 -14.48
CA LEU A 118 9.25 -1.21 -15.19
C LEU A 118 9.03 0.25 -15.59
N ILE A 119 7.81 0.56 -16.07
CA ILE A 119 7.43 1.90 -16.54
C ILE A 119 7.19 2.84 -15.36
N TYR A 120 6.40 2.42 -14.37
CA TYR A 120 5.85 3.32 -13.34
C TYR A 120 6.51 3.25 -11.97
N SER A 121 7.32 2.22 -11.66
CA SER A 121 8.05 2.15 -10.39
C SER A 121 9.34 2.99 -10.43
N PRO A 122 9.79 3.60 -9.31
CA PRO A 122 9.00 3.86 -8.11
C PRO A 122 8.02 5.02 -8.35
N SER A 123 6.72 4.77 -8.16
CA SER A 123 5.68 5.77 -8.40
C SER A 123 5.66 6.79 -7.25
N LYS A 124 6.05 8.04 -7.54
CA LYS A 124 5.98 9.23 -6.67
C LYS A 124 6.61 9.12 -5.25
N ILE A 125 7.46 8.12 -4.95
CA ILE A 125 8.32 8.12 -3.74
C ILE A 125 9.13 9.44 -3.65
N ALA A 126 9.45 10.04 -4.81
CA ALA A 126 10.20 11.28 -5.00
C ALA A 126 9.54 12.55 -4.42
N SER A 127 8.22 12.54 -4.17
CA SER A 127 7.49 13.75 -3.73
C SER A 127 7.12 13.76 -2.25
N LYS A 128 7.40 12.65 -1.52
CA LYS A 128 6.92 12.46 -0.14
C LYS A 128 7.95 11.87 0.82
N THR A 129 9.11 11.44 0.33
CA THR A 129 10.19 10.95 1.19
C THR A 129 11.41 11.86 1.06
N ILE A 130 12.15 12.01 2.16
CA ILE A 130 13.42 12.78 2.24
C ILE A 130 14.55 12.07 1.45
N VAL A 131 14.21 11.03 0.67
CA VAL A 131 15.16 10.14 -0.02
C VAL A 131 15.70 10.84 -1.26
N LYS A 132 17.03 10.95 -1.34
CA LYS A 132 17.74 11.51 -2.49
C LYS A 132 17.39 10.76 -3.77
N LYS A 133 17.30 11.50 -4.89
CA LYS A 133 17.05 10.96 -6.26
C LYS A 133 17.97 9.77 -6.62
N GLU A 134 19.16 9.72 -6.05
CA GLU A 134 20.19 8.68 -6.23
C GLU A 134 19.73 7.26 -5.84
N ASN A 135 18.85 7.12 -4.83
CA ASN A 135 18.41 5.79 -4.37
C ASN A 135 17.22 5.23 -5.18
N HIS A 136 16.61 6.00 -6.08
CA HIS A 136 15.43 5.57 -6.84
C HIS A 136 15.68 4.35 -7.73
N PHE A 137 16.90 4.24 -8.27
CA PHE A 137 17.30 3.07 -9.05
C PHE A 137 17.28 1.80 -8.19
N ILE A 138 17.73 1.88 -6.93
CA ILE A 138 17.73 0.75 -5.99
C ILE A 138 16.29 0.30 -5.70
N PHE A 139 15.36 1.21 -5.43
CA PHE A 139 13.94 0.87 -5.23
C PHE A 139 13.30 0.19 -6.46
N LYS A 140 13.65 0.64 -7.67
CA LYS A 140 13.23 -0.01 -8.92
C LYS A 140 13.78 -1.43 -9.01
N VAL A 141 15.09 -1.61 -8.79
CA VAL A 141 15.75 -2.94 -8.84
C VAL A 141 15.13 -3.88 -7.82
N ILE A 142 14.92 -3.43 -6.58
CA ILE A 142 14.27 -4.22 -5.52
C ILE A 142 12.84 -4.60 -5.93
N SER A 143 12.04 -3.65 -6.45
CA SER A 143 10.67 -3.93 -6.89
C SER A 143 10.63 -5.00 -7.98
N VAL A 144 11.51 -4.92 -8.98
CA VAL A 144 11.60 -5.91 -10.06
C VAL A 144 12.07 -7.26 -9.53
N ALA A 145 13.05 -7.29 -8.63
CA ALA A 145 13.54 -8.52 -8.01
C ALA A 145 12.43 -9.23 -7.20
N ILE A 146 11.63 -8.48 -6.43
CA ILE A 146 10.47 -9.01 -5.70
C ILE A 146 9.49 -9.67 -6.67
N ILE A 147 9.14 -8.98 -7.77
CA ILE A 147 8.21 -9.54 -8.77
C ILE A 147 8.77 -10.83 -9.36
N ILE A 148 10.06 -10.88 -9.73
CA ILE A 148 10.69 -12.08 -10.28
C ILE A 148 10.62 -13.23 -9.27
N ILE A 149 10.99 -13.00 -8.01
CA ILE A 149 10.95 -14.03 -6.95
C ILE A 149 9.53 -14.58 -6.79
N CYS A 150 8.53 -13.71 -6.72
CA CYS A 150 7.15 -14.13 -6.58
C CYS A 150 6.60 -14.84 -7.82
N ILE A 151 7.05 -14.49 -9.02
CA ILE A 151 6.69 -15.19 -10.27
C ILE A 151 7.20 -16.62 -10.28
N LEU A 152 8.39 -16.88 -9.73
CA LEU A 152 8.97 -18.23 -9.67
C LEU A 152 8.13 -19.19 -8.81
N ILE A 153 7.32 -18.68 -7.88
CA ILE A 153 6.41 -19.48 -7.06
C ILE A 153 5.20 -19.97 -7.89
N PHE A 154 4.88 -19.27 -8.98
CA PHE A 154 3.79 -19.60 -9.92
C PHE A 154 2.43 -19.85 -9.24
N ASP A 155 2.13 -19.09 -8.19
CA ASP A 155 0.85 -19.13 -7.46
C ASP A 155 -0.10 -18.02 -7.95
N ILE A 156 -1.36 -18.36 -8.20
CA ILE A 156 -2.35 -17.44 -8.78
C ILE A 156 -2.73 -16.31 -7.83
N ILE A 157 -2.77 -16.56 -6.51
CA ILE A 157 -3.09 -15.55 -5.49
C ILE A 157 -1.95 -14.53 -5.43
N ILE A 158 -0.71 -15.02 -5.38
CA ILE A 158 0.50 -14.18 -5.39
C ILE A 158 0.54 -13.33 -6.67
N SER A 159 0.28 -13.95 -7.82
CA SER A 159 0.34 -13.29 -9.13
C SER A 159 -0.73 -12.23 -9.29
N THR A 160 -1.95 -12.51 -8.81
CA THR A 160 -3.05 -11.54 -8.80
C THR A 160 -2.76 -10.38 -7.84
N SER A 161 -2.14 -10.66 -6.69
CA SER A 161 -1.73 -9.62 -5.73
C SER A 161 -0.73 -8.64 -6.33
N ILE A 162 0.27 -9.17 -7.03
CA ILE A 162 1.28 -8.37 -7.74
C ILE A 162 0.63 -7.57 -8.86
N PHE A 163 -0.28 -8.19 -9.61
CA PHE A 163 -1.00 -7.52 -10.69
C PHE A 163 -1.83 -6.34 -10.17
N ILE A 164 -2.69 -6.55 -9.17
CA ILE A 164 -3.49 -5.48 -8.58
C ILE A 164 -2.59 -4.38 -8.00
N GLN A 165 -1.52 -4.72 -7.30
CA GLN A 165 -0.58 -3.72 -6.78
C GLN A 165 0.13 -2.94 -7.91
N SER A 166 0.47 -3.61 -9.02
CA SER A 166 1.07 -2.95 -10.17
C SER A 166 0.10 -1.98 -10.87
N LEU A 167 -1.21 -2.29 -10.90
CA LEU A 167 -2.24 -1.39 -11.41
C LEU A 167 -2.34 -0.13 -10.55
N LEU A 168 -2.12 -0.23 -9.24
CA LEU A 168 -2.09 0.93 -8.35
C LEU A 168 -0.90 1.87 -8.62
N LEU A 169 0.10 1.45 -9.40
CA LEU A 169 1.17 2.35 -9.86
C LEU A 169 0.69 3.31 -10.94
N PHE A 170 -0.31 2.90 -11.73
CA PHE A 170 -0.91 3.71 -12.79
C PHE A 170 -1.77 4.82 -12.16
N HIS A 171 -1.35 6.06 -12.34
CA HIS A 171 -2.06 7.23 -11.82
C HIS A 171 -2.76 7.94 -12.98
N ILE A 172 -4.09 7.90 -13.00
CA ILE A 172 -4.88 8.85 -13.78
C ILE A 172 -4.77 10.18 -13.04
N PRO A 173 -4.20 11.26 -13.63
CA PRO A 173 -4.25 12.58 -13.03
C PRO A 173 -5.71 13.04 -13.08
N LEU A 174 -6.51 12.63 -12.10
CA LEU A 174 -7.76 13.29 -11.79
C LEU A 174 -7.36 14.69 -11.36
N ARG A 175 -7.44 15.61 -12.33
CA ARG A 175 -7.29 17.06 -12.23
C ARG A 175 -7.17 17.47 -10.77
N GLU A 176 -5.95 17.69 -10.31
CA GLU A 176 -5.75 18.39 -9.05
C GLU A 176 -6.46 19.74 -9.27
N VAL A 177 -7.66 19.87 -8.72
CA VAL A 177 -8.26 21.18 -8.49
C VAL A 177 -7.20 21.90 -7.68
N LYS A 178 -6.54 22.86 -8.33
CA LYS A 178 -5.59 23.77 -7.71
C LYS A 178 -6.20 24.18 -6.38
N ARG A 179 -5.54 23.81 -5.30
CA ARG A 179 -5.84 24.40 -4.01
C ARG A 179 -5.13 25.74 -4.06
N ASP A 180 -5.89 26.80 -4.19
CA ASP A 180 -5.39 28.13 -3.88
C ASP A 180 -4.82 28.07 -2.46
N GLU A 181 -3.52 28.29 -2.38
CA GLU A 181 -2.79 28.50 -1.15
C GLU A 181 -3.19 29.89 -0.67
N ASP A 182 -4.06 29.95 0.34
CA ASP A 182 -4.22 31.04 1.29
C ASP A 182 -4.47 30.43 2.68
#